data_AF-A0A9D5RD11-F1
#
_entry.id   AF-A0A9D5RD11-F1
#
_cell.length_a   1.000
_cell.length_b   1.000
_cell.length_c   1.000
_cell.angle_alpha   90.00
_cell.angle_beta   90.00
_cell.angle_gamma   90.00
#
_symmetry.space_group_name_H-M   'P 1'
#
loop_
_entity.id
_entity.type
_entity.pdbx_description
1 polymer ?
#
loop_
_entity_poly.entity_id
_entity_poly.type
_entity_poly.pdbx_seq_one_letter_code
_entity_poly.pdbx_strand_id
1 'polypeptide(L)'
;MKRGALLLVLSTMMVCLICSAACASGWTVPNNHSSGSGNYSSDYGITVQLIEDLATRSGPSTGYTGCGTYRMNGQYVTALSRAYDSGSVLWIEVEFSYNGGYRRAWTGAKRLDLSASQLRMLPEENSMSFIGYGTVNSRVAPRFGPDSIFATYGDRDYYQGDRVAVITEENNYYLVESYHTDGKILRSWIPCEKVYFDK
;
A
#
# COMPACT_ATOMS: atom_id res chain seq x y z
N MET A 1 -26.15 -63.28 37.59
CA MET A 1 -26.35 -63.11 39.05
C MET A 1 -25.15 -62.36 39.63
N LYS A 2 -25.42 -61.30 40.42
CA LYS A 2 -24.52 -60.51 41.33
C LYS A 2 -23.33 -59.76 40.66
N ARG A 3 -23.36 -58.43 40.43
CA ARG A 3 -23.36 -57.20 41.28
C ARG A 3 -21.96 -56.74 41.78
N GLY A 4 -21.58 -55.51 41.39
CA GLY A 4 -20.71 -54.57 42.12
C GLY A 4 -19.32 -54.36 41.47
N ALA A 5 -18.80 -53.16 41.25
CA ALA A 5 -19.03 -51.89 41.94
C ALA A 5 -19.01 -50.67 41.01
N LEU A 6 -19.84 -49.71 41.41
CA LEU A 6 -20.05 -48.37 40.90
C LEU A 6 -18.97 -47.45 41.52
N LEU A 7 -18.17 -46.75 40.71
CA LEU A 7 -17.43 -45.57 41.18
C LEU A 7 -17.91 -44.34 40.42
N LEU A 8 -18.49 -43.44 41.20
CA LEU A 8 -19.06 -42.16 40.84
C LEU A 8 -17.91 -41.16 40.63
N VAL A 9 -17.80 -40.53 39.46
CA VAL A 9 -17.02 -39.30 39.30
C VAL A 9 -17.94 -38.23 38.72
N LEU A 10 -18.39 -37.35 39.62
CA LEU A 10 -18.91 -36.03 39.29
C LEU A 10 -17.83 -35.25 38.55
N SER A 11 -18.16 -34.66 37.40
CA SER A 11 -17.66 -33.31 37.08
C SER A 11 -18.53 -32.65 36.00
N THR A 12 -19.35 -31.72 36.49
CA THR A 12 -19.62 -30.38 35.94
C THR A 12 -20.04 -30.26 34.47
N MET A 13 -21.34 -30.05 34.28
CA MET A 13 -21.92 -29.44 33.09
C MET A 13 -21.28 -28.07 32.83
N MET A 14 -20.70 -27.89 31.63
CA MET A 14 -20.48 -26.57 31.05
C MET A 14 -21.34 -26.47 29.79
N VAL A 15 -22.50 -25.85 29.97
CA VAL A 15 -23.38 -25.41 28.89
C VAL A 15 -22.69 -24.20 28.24
N CYS A 16 -22.00 -24.41 27.12
CA CYS A 16 -21.64 -23.31 26.23
C CYS A 16 -22.70 -23.23 25.13
N LEU A 17 -23.69 -22.35 25.36
CA LEU A 17 -24.37 -21.68 24.26
C LEU A 17 -23.29 -20.98 23.42
N ILE A 18 -23.05 -21.45 22.20
CA ILE A 18 -22.43 -20.63 21.18
C ILE A 18 -23.56 -20.18 20.26
N CYS A 19 -24.03 -18.96 20.52
CA CYS A 19 -24.85 -18.21 19.59
C CYS A 19 -24.14 -18.15 18.23
N SER A 20 -24.90 -18.42 17.18
CA SER A 20 -24.56 -18.13 15.80
C SER A 20 -24.14 -16.66 15.65
N ALA A 21 -22.85 -16.40 15.44
CA ALA A 21 -22.40 -15.13 14.88
C ALA A 21 -22.19 -15.36 13.38
N ALA A 22 -23.06 -14.77 12.57
CA ALA A 22 -22.90 -14.70 11.13
C ALA A 22 -21.50 -14.17 10.79
N CYS A 23 -20.82 -14.83 9.84
CA CYS A 23 -19.64 -14.29 9.19
C CYS A 23 -20.06 -13.10 8.30
N ALA A 24 -20.28 -11.94 8.91
CA ALA A 24 -20.24 -10.69 8.18
C ALA A 24 -18.76 -10.38 7.93
N SER A 25 -18.35 -10.50 6.67
CA SER A 25 -17.09 -9.95 6.16
C SER A 25 -17.08 -8.43 6.38
N GLY A 26 -16.69 -8.02 7.58
CA GLY A 26 -16.53 -6.62 7.95
C GLY A 26 -15.21 -6.11 7.41
N TRP A 27 -15.25 -5.49 6.23
CA TRP A 27 -14.22 -4.55 5.82
C TRP A 27 -14.36 -3.31 6.70
N THR A 28 -13.62 -3.25 7.81
CA THR A 28 -13.39 -1.99 8.50
C THR A 28 -12.31 -1.24 7.73
N VAL A 29 -12.67 -0.10 7.16
CA VAL A 29 -11.71 0.92 6.71
C VAL A 29 -11.17 1.60 7.97
N PRO A 30 -9.88 1.48 8.33
CA PRO A 30 -9.32 2.33 9.37
C PRO A 30 -9.20 3.74 8.80
N ASN A 31 -9.96 4.67 9.38
CA ASN A 31 -9.70 6.10 9.22
C ASN A 31 -8.39 6.47 9.93
N ASN A 32 -7.60 7.31 9.27
CA ASN A 32 -6.49 8.13 9.76
C ASN A 32 -5.38 7.43 10.57
N HIS A 33 -4.27 7.15 9.89
CA HIS A 33 -2.96 7.22 10.52
C HIS A 33 -2.45 8.67 10.43
N SER A 34 -2.52 9.41 11.54
CA SER A 34 -1.89 10.72 11.67
C SER A 34 -0.75 10.62 12.68
N SER A 35 0.51 10.69 12.23
CA SER A 35 1.68 10.94 13.09
C SER A 35 2.86 11.41 12.24
N GLY A 36 3.11 12.72 12.17
CA GLY A 36 4.35 13.27 11.61
C GLY A 36 4.22 14.71 11.15
N SER A 37 4.92 15.64 11.80
CA SER A 37 4.93 17.07 11.50
C SER A 37 5.65 17.36 10.18
N GLY A 38 4.88 17.68 9.15
CA GLY A 38 5.30 18.31 7.89
C GLY A 38 4.05 18.89 7.23
N ASN A 39 4.13 20.09 6.65
CA ASN A 39 2.97 20.86 6.17
C ASN A 39 2.26 20.23 4.95
N TYR A 40 1.51 19.16 5.20
CA TYR A 40 0.43 18.71 4.34
C TYR A 40 -0.77 18.45 5.27
N SER A 41 -1.87 19.15 5.03
CA SER A 41 -3.19 18.91 5.65
C SER A 41 -4.05 18.44 4.47
N SER A 42 -4.76 17.32 4.50
CA SER A 42 -5.79 16.89 5.45
C SER A 42 -6.16 15.44 5.10
N ASP A 43 -6.59 14.57 6.03
CA ASP A 43 -7.54 13.46 5.73
C ASP A 43 -7.49 12.88 4.28
N TYR A 44 -6.40 12.17 3.94
CA TYR A 44 -5.61 12.31 2.69
C TYR A 44 -6.09 11.76 1.33
N GLY A 45 -7.38 11.51 1.12
CA GLY A 45 -7.81 11.06 -0.21
C GLY A 45 -9.31 10.97 -0.40
N ILE A 46 -9.73 10.78 -1.64
CA ILE A 46 -11.15 10.60 -1.98
C ILE A 46 -11.45 9.13 -2.25
N THR A 47 -12.53 8.62 -1.67
CA THR A 47 -13.01 7.27 -1.96
C THR A 47 -13.66 7.23 -3.34
N VAL A 48 -13.19 6.32 -4.20
CA VAL A 48 -13.63 6.19 -5.59
C VAL A 48 -13.88 4.73 -5.94
N GLN A 49 -14.86 4.47 -6.79
CA GLN A 49 -15.18 3.11 -7.23
C GLN A 49 -14.32 2.71 -8.43
N LEU A 50 -13.90 1.45 -8.46
CA LEU A 50 -13.27 0.82 -9.61
C LEU A 50 -14.34 0.37 -10.61
N ILE A 51 -14.18 0.72 -11.88
CA ILE A 51 -15.05 0.29 -12.99
C ILE A 51 -14.41 -0.81 -13.86
N GLU A 52 -13.13 -1.11 -13.59
CA GLU A 52 -12.37 -2.22 -14.17
C GLU A 52 -11.49 -2.85 -13.09
N ASP A 53 -10.88 -4.01 -13.37
CA ASP A 53 -9.83 -4.56 -12.51
C ASP A 53 -8.61 -3.62 -12.45
N LEU A 54 -8.00 -3.53 -11.27
CA LEU A 54 -6.99 -2.53 -10.95
C LEU A 54 -5.61 -2.99 -11.43
N ALA A 55 -5.23 -2.62 -12.65
CA ALA A 55 -3.87 -2.81 -13.17
C ALA A 55 -2.96 -1.66 -12.72
N THR A 56 -1.85 -1.98 -12.04
CA THR A 56 -1.04 -0.97 -11.35
C THR A 56 0.42 -0.93 -11.76
N ARG A 57 1.05 0.20 -11.43
CA ARG A 57 2.47 0.48 -11.60
C ARG A 57 3.03 1.16 -10.35
N SER A 58 4.36 1.15 -10.21
CA SER A 58 5.01 1.78 -9.07
C SER A 58 5.04 3.31 -9.18
N GLY A 59 4.88 3.87 -10.38
CA GLY A 59 4.87 5.31 -10.66
C GLY A 59 3.98 5.68 -11.85
N PRO A 60 3.81 6.99 -12.14
CA PRO A 60 2.79 7.53 -13.03
C PRO A 60 3.13 7.45 -14.53
N SER A 61 3.61 6.31 -15.02
CA SER A 61 3.81 6.08 -16.46
C SER A 61 4.07 4.62 -16.78
N THR A 62 4.05 4.25 -18.06
CA THR A 62 4.46 2.91 -18.51
C THR A 62 5.97 2.64 -18.43
N GLY A 63 6.78 3.65 -18.10
CA GLY A 63 8.20 3.53 -17.78
C GLY A 63 8.46 2.92 -16.39
N TYR A 64 7.46 2.93 -15.51
CA TYR A 64 7.56 2.34 -14.18
C TYR A 64 7.21 0.86 -14.18
N THR A 65 7.77 0.16 -13.19
CA THR A 65 7.59 -1.26 -12.93
C THR A 65 6.10 -1.59 -12.76
N GLY A 66 5.62 -2.65 -13.42
CA GLY A 66 4.25 -3.14 -13.26
C GLY A 66 4.10 -3.91 -11.96
N CYS A 67 3.05 -3.62 -11.19
CA CYS A 67 2.86 -4.16 -9.84
C CYS A 67 1.69 -5.15 -9.72
N GLY A 68 1.28 -5.71 -10.87
CA GLY A 68 0.21 -6.68 -10.98
C GLY A 68 -1.13 -6.09 -11.40
N THR A 69 -2.14 -6.96 -11.45
CA THR A 69 -3.54 -6.60 -11.68
C THR A 69 -4.38 -7.25 -10.58
N TYR A 70 -5.13 -6.42 -9.87
CA TYR A 70 -5.93 -6.81 -8.72
C TYR A 70 -7.40 -6.95 -9.14
N ARG A 71 -8.01 -8.11 -8.83
CA ARG A 71 -9.40 -8.42 -9.16
C ARG A 71 -10.33 -7.72 -8.17
N MET A 72 -10.59 -6.44 -8.44
CA MET A 72 -11.27 -5.50 -7.53
C MET A 72 -12.34 -4.66 -8.23
N ASN A 73 -12.78 -5.04 -9.44
CA ASN A 73 -13.85 -4.34 -10.13
C ASN A 73 -15.11 -4.19 -9.24
N GLY A 74 -15.69 -2.99 -9.21
CA GLY A 74 -16.83 -2.62 -8.38
C GLY A 74 -16.49 -2.29 -6.93
N GLN A 75 -15.24 -2.50 -6.49
CA GLN A 75 -14.78 -2.14 -5.14
C GLN A 75 -14.32 -0.69 -5.06
N TYR A 76 -14.13 -0.21 -3.84
CA TYR A 76 -13.68 1.15 -3.57
C TYR A 76 -12.21 1.19 -3.16
N VAL A 77 -11.52 2.23 -3.61
CA VAL A 77 -10.14 2.55 -3.24
C VAL A 77 -10.04 4.03 -2.85
N THR A 78 -8.96 4.40 -2.17
CA THR A 78 -8.69 5.81 -1.85
C THR A 78 -7.77 6.37 -2.91
N ALA A 79 -8.22 7.36 -3.69
CA ALA A 79 -7.34 8.12 -4.59
C ALA A 79 -6.63 9.23 -3.80
N LEU A 80 -5.30 9.29 -3.93
CA LEU A 80 -4.42 10.15 -3.15
C LEU A 80 -3.89 11.33 -3.94
N SER A 81 -3.41 11.08 -5.17
CA SER A 81 -2.76 12.08 -6.00
C SER A 81 -2.97 11.78 -7.49
N ARG A 82 -2.63 12.75 -8.35
CA ARG A 82 -2.71 12.62 -9.80
C ARG A 82 -1.43 13.06 -10.50
N ALA A 83 -1.15 12.51 -11.66
CA ALA A 83 -0.02 12.91 -12.50
C ALA A 83 -0.32 12.65 -13.97
N TYR A 84 0.32 13.40 -14.86
CA TYR A 84 0.28 13.16 -16.30
C TYR A 84 1.63 12.64 -16.77
N ASP A 85 1.63 11.58 -17.58
CA ASP A 85 2.86 11.16 -18.26
C ASP A 85 3.15 12.02 -19.49
N SER A 86 4.29 11.76 -20.15
CA SER A 86 4.71 12.49 -21.35
C SER A 86 3.76 12.33 -22.54
N GLY A 87 2.85 11.34 -22.50
CA GLY A 87 1.80 11.12 -23.50
C GLY A 87 0.46 11.77 -23.11
N SER A 88 0.44 12.61 -22.08
CA SER A 88 -0.77 13.23 -21.51
C SER A 88 -1.78 12.20 -20.98
N VAL A 89 -1.34 10.98 -20.65
CA VAL A 89 -2.19 10.00 -19.98
C VAL A 89 -2.27 10.37 -18.51
N LEU A 90 -3.49 10.45 -17.99
CA LEU A 90 -3.75 10.71 -16.58
C LEU A 90 -3.60 9.43 -15.75
N TRP A 91 -2.72 9.50 -14.76
CA TRP A 91 -2.46 8.49 -13.76
C TRP A 91 -2.92 8.97 -12.39
N ILE A 92 -3.42 8.05 -11.56
CA ILE A 92 -3.91 8.29 -10.21
C ILE A 92 -3.18 7.36 -9.26
N GLU A 93 -2.61 7.91 -8.20
CA GLU A 93 -2.11 7.13 -7.08
C GLU A 93 -3.29 6.70 -6.22
N VAL A 94 -3.40 5.40 -5.96
CA VAL A 94 -4.46 4.82 -5.15
C VAL A 94 -3.88 4.03 -4.00
N GLU A 95 -4.53 4.13 -2.84
CA GLU A 95 -4.30 3.29 -1.68
C GLU A 95 -5.44 2.28 -1.51
N PHE A 96 -5.07 1.02 -1.30
CA PHE A 96 -6.02 -0.08 -1.16
C PHE A 96 -5.42 -1.24 -0.36
N SER A 97 -6.29 -2.06 0.22
CA SER A 97 -5.90 -3.31 0.86
C SER A 97 -6.19 -4.50 -0.06
N TYR A 98 -5.26 -5.45 -0.11
CA TYR A 98 -5.43 -6.68 -0.86
C TYR A 98 -4.68 -7.83 -0.18
N ASN A 99 -5.33 -8.97 0.00
CA ASN A 99 -4.77 -10.13 0.72
C ASN A 99 -4.11 -9.77 2.07
N GLY A 100 -4.73 -8.89 2.85
CA GLY A 100 -4.27 -8.53 4.20
C GLY A 100 -3.11 -7.53 4.27
N GLY A 101 -2.71 -6.90 3.16
CA GLY A 101 -1.67 -5.86 3.15
C GLY A 101 -2.10 -4.61 2.40
N TYR A 102 -1.69 -3.44 2.90
CA TYR A 102 -1.92 -2.16 2.22
C TYR A 102 -0.94 -1.95 1.08
N ARG A 103 -1.38 -1.21 0.06
CA ARG A 103 -0.58 -0.83 -1.10
C ARG A 103 -0.92 0.59 -1.52
N ARG A 104 0.09 1.40 -1.84
CA ARG A 104 -0.06 2.56 -2.73
C ARG A 104 0.51 2.22 -4.09
N ALA A 105 -0.22 2.50 -5.16
CA ALA A 105 0.24 2.24 -6.52
C ALA A 105 -0.48 3.15 -7.52
N TRP A 106 0.11 3.27 -8.70
CA TRP A 106 -0.41 4.11 -9.78
C TRP A 106 -1.25 3.32 -10.76
N THR A 107 -2.40 3.87 -11.15
CA THR A 107 -3.28 3.31 -12.17
C THR A 107 -3.72 4.37 -13.17
N GLY A 108 -4.06 3.96 -14.39
CA GLY A 108 -4.68 4.88 -15.35
C GLY A 108 -6.08 5.27 -14.90
N ALA A 109 -6.40 6.57 -14.93
CA ALA A 109 -7.67 7.11 -14.42
C ALA A 109 -8.92 6.47 -15.03
N LYS A 110 -8.83 5.94 -16.25
CA LYS A 110 -9.93 5.23 -16.94
C LYS A 110 -10.53 4.05 -16.18
N ARG A 111 -9.88 3.57 -15.11
CA ARG A 111 -10.34 2.45 -14.28
C ARG A 111 -11.14 2.90 -13.06
N LEU A 112 -11.25 4.21 -12.83
CA LEU A 112 -11.89 4.81 -11.68
C LEU A 112 -13.10 5.60 -12.14
N ASP A 113 -14.21 5.47 -11.41
CA ASP A 113 -15.35 6.37 -11.57
C ASP A 113 -15.03 7.72 -10.91
N LEU A 114 -14.36 8.59 -11.67
CA LEU A 114 -13.89 9.90 -11.25
C LEU A 114 -14.60 11.00 -12.03
N SER A 115 -15.36 11.83 -11.33
CA SER A 115 -15.89 13.07 -11.89
C SER A 115 -14.80 14.14 -12.03
N ALA A 116 -15.05 15.14 -12.88
CA ALA A 116 -14.12 16.25 -13.06
C ALA A 116 -13.93 17.09 -11.77
N SER A 117 -14.93 17.16 -10.88
CA SER A 117 -14.80 17.82 -9.58
C SER A 117 -13.89 17.04 -8.64
N GLN A 118 -14.09 15.73 -8.52
CA GLN A 118 -13.22 14.85 -7.74
C GLN A 118 -11.77 14.91 -8.22
N LEU A 119 -11.54 14.89 -9.52
CA LEU A 119 -10.20 15.00 -10.09
C LEU A 119 -9.50 16.31 -9.71
N ARG A 120 -10.23 17.42 -9.56
CA ARG A 120 -9.68 18.71 -9.12
C ARG A 120 -9.34 18.76 -7.62
N MET A 121 -9.89 17.85 -6.82
CA MET A 121 -9.56 17.73 -5.40
C MET A 121 -8.26 16.95 -5.16
N LEU A 122 -7.85 16.13 -6.13
CA LEU A 122 -6.60 15.38 -6.03
C LEU A 122 -5.40 16.32 -6.26
N PRO A 123 -4.43 16.36 -5.32
CA PRO A 123 -3.18 17.07 -5.53
C PRO A 123 -2.46 16.47 -6.74
N GLU A 124 -1.87 17.34 -7.54
CA GLU A 124 -1.03 16.92 -8.65
C GLU A 124 0.40 16.69 -8.16
N GLU A 125 1.03 15.62 -8.65
CA GLU A 125 2.42 15.27 -8.33
C GLU A 125 3.37 16.05 -9.26
N ASN A 126 3.16 17.36 -9.41
CA ASN A 126 3.92 18.20 -10.34
C ASN A 126 5.27 18.65 -9.79
N SER A 127 5.62 18.31 -8.54
CA SER A 127 6.88 18.76 -7.90
C SER A 127 7.24 17.93 -6.67
N MET A 128 7.41 16.61 -6.77
CA MET A 128 8.14 15.93 -5.69
C MET A 128 9.58 16.44 -5.69
N SER A 129 9.99 17.03 -4.56
CA SER A 129 11.30 17.66 -4.43
C SER A 129 12.38 16.61 -4.27
N PHE A 130 13.04 16.25 -5.37
CA PHE A 130 14.24 15.42 -5.36
C PHE A 130 15.17 15.86 -4.22
N ILE A 131 15.32 14.98 -3.22
CA ILE A 131 16.12 15.24 -2.02
C ILE A 131 17.60 15.06 -2.35
N GLY A 132 17.94 14.03 -3.13
CA GLY A 132 19.31 13.73 -3.50
C GLY A 132 19.52 12.26 -3.88
N TYR A 133 20.76 11.91 -4.19
CA TYR A 133 21.17 10.51 -4.36
C TYR A 133 21.65 9.93 -3.04
N GLY A 134 21.25 8.69 -2.75
CA GLY A 134 21.68 7.94 -1.59
C GLY A 134 22.14 6.54 -1.95
N THR A 135 22.81 5.91 -1.00
CA THR A 135 23.29 4.54 -1.11
C THR A 135 22.68 3.69 0.01
N VAL A 136 22.21 2.50 -0.35
CA VAL A 136 21.61 1.54 0.59
C VAL A 136 22.71 0.89 1.45
N ASN A 137 22.52 0.85 2.77
CA ASN A 137 23.55 0.37 3.71
C ASN A 137 23.44 -1.11 4.10
N SER A 138 22.31 -1.76 3.83
CA SER A 138 22.03 -3.16 4.20
C SER A 138 20.83 -3.66 3.41
N ARG A 139 20.65 -4.99 3.34
CA ARG A 139 19.49 -5.57 2.65
C ARG A 139 18.18 -5.01 3.20
N VAL A 140 17.29 -4.57 2.32
CA VAL A 140 15.95 -4.08 2.66
C VAL A 140 14.92 -4.47 1.60
N ALA A 141 13.78 -4.98 2.05
CA ALA A 141 12.64 -5.24 1.18
C ALA A 141 11.84 -3.95 0.97
N PRO A 142 11.72 -3.44 -0.28
CA PRO A 142 10.93 -2.25 -0.53
C PRO A 142 9.44 -2.48 -0.36
N ARG A 143 8.73 -1.42 0.02
CA ARG A 143 7.31 -1.43 0.33
C ARG A 143 6.49 -0.57 -0.62
N PHE A 144 5.22 -0.93 -0.73
CA PHE A 144 4.23 -0.16 -1.48
C PHE A 144 3.82 1.16 -0.82
N GLY A 145 4.19 1.41 0.43
CA GLY A 145 3.84 2.64 1.14
C GLY A 145 4.73 2.88 2.37
N PRO A 146 4.63 4.06 2.99
CA PRO A 146 5.53 4.55 4.04
C PRO A 146 5.20 4.01 5.42
N ASP A 147 4.98 2.70 5.57
CA ASP A 147 4.78 2.06 6.87
C ASP A 147 5.00 0.54 6.75
N SER A 148 5.29 -0.09 7.88
CA SER A 148 5.32 -1.53 8.06
C SER A 148 4.02 -2.26 7.68
N ILE A 149 2.86 -1.59 7.73
CA ILE A 149 1.55 -2.16 7.32
C ILE A 149 1.43 -2.36 5.80
N PHE A 150 2.27 -1.69 5.02
CA PHE A 150 2.29 -1.85 3.57
C PHE A 150 3.03 -3.11 3.16
N ALA A 151 2.47 -3.82 2.18
CA ALA A 151 3.08 -5.00 1.61
C ALA A 151 4.46 -4.69 0.99
N THR A 152 5.31 -5.71 0.92
CA THR A 152 6.61 -5.64 0.23
C THR A 152 6.49 -6.04 -1.24
N TYR A 153 7.42 -5.59 -2.07
CA TYR A 153 7.52 -5.99 -3.48
C TYR A 153 8.06 -7.41 -3.70
N GLY A 154 8.34 -8.17 -2.64
CA GLY A 154 8.72 -9.59 -2.73
C GLY A 154 10.17 -9.77 -3.15
N ASP A 155 10.43 -9.96 -4.44
CA ASP A 155 11.74 -10.32 -5.00
C ASP A 155 12.59 -9.11 -5.45
N ARG A 156 12.17 -7.90 -5.08
CA ARG A 156 12.78 -6.63 -5.49
C ARG A 156 13.62 -5.98 -4.41
N ASP A 157 14.24 -6.77 -3.54
CA ASP A 157 15.07 -6.25 -2.46
C ASP A 157 16.21 -5.36 -2.97
N TYR A 158 16.51 -4.33 -2.19
CA TYR A 158 17.77 -3.61 -2.29
C TYR A 158 18.84 -4.29 -1.45
N TYR A 159 20.09 -4.18 -1.89
CA TYR A 159 21.28 -4.68 -1.21
C TYR A 159 22.23 -3.53 -0.89
N GLN A 160 23.18 -3.81 0.01
CA GLN A 160 24.21 -2.84 0.36
C GLN A 160 24.98 -2.38 -0.88
N GLY A 161 25.11 -1.06 -1.04
CA GLY A 161 25.79 -0.43 -2.17
C GLY A 161 24.86 -0.05 -3.33
N ASP A 162 23.59 -0.47 -3.32
CA ASP A 162 22.63 -0.04 -4.33
C ASP A 162 22.40 1.47 -4.25
N ARG A 163 22.44 2.14 -5.41
CA ARG A 163 22.20 3.58 -5.52
C ARG A 163 20.74 3.86 -5.80
N VAL A 164 20.20 4.85 -5.11
CA VAL A 164 18.80 5.27 -5.23
C VAL A 164 18.69 6.78 -5.35
N ALA A 165 17.71 7.24 -6.14
CA ALA A 165 17.27 8.63 -6.12
C ALA A 165 16.21 8.80 -5.04
N VAL A 166 16.44 9.67 -4.06
CA VAL A 166 15.51 9.94 -2.96
C VAL A 166 14.60 11.10 -3.35
N ILE A 167 13.29 10.87 -3.31
CA ILE A 167 12.27 11.76 -3.87
C ILE A 167 11.50 12.51 -2.79
N THR A 168 11.11 11.84 -1.71
CA THR A 168 10.48 12.46 -0.54
C THR A 168 10.65 11.60 0.69
N GLU A 169 10.23 12.12 1.84
CA GLU A 169 10.14 11.41 3.11
C GLU A 169 8.72 11.46 3.67
N GLU A 170 8.21 10.32 4.14
CA GLU A 170 6.94 10.21 4.88
C GLU A 170 7.11 9.12 5.95
N ASN A 171 6.71 9.41 7.20
CA ASN A 171 6.66 8.44 8.30
C ASN A 171 7.98 7.63 8.53
N ASN A 172 9.14 8.28 8.42
CA ASN A 172 10.47 7.65 8.49
C ASN A 172 10.76 6.63 7.38
N TYR A 173 10.09 6.76 6.23
CA TYR A 173 10.42 6.08 4.99
C TYR A 173 10.77 7.09 3.92
N TYR A 174 11.79 6.78 3.13
CA TYR A 174 12.07 7.47 1.89
C TYR A 174 11.30 6.82 0.74
N LEU A 175 10.63 7.66 -0.05
CA LEU A 175 10.25 7.28 -1.41
C LEU A 175 11.50 7.37 -2.28
N VAL A 176 11.85 6.25 -2.89
CA VAL A 176 13.04 6.14 -3.73
C VAL A 176 12.71 5.66 -5.13
N GLU A 177 13.53 6.08 -6.09
CA GLU A 177 13.53 5.57 -7.45
C GLU A 177 14.85 4.87 -7.77
N SER A 178 14.74 3.69 -8.37
CA SER A 178 15.88 2.90 -8.84
C SER A 178 15.59 2.24 -10.18
N TYR A 179 16.62 2.10 -11.01
CA TYR A 179 16.52 1.30 -12.23
C TYR A 179 16.66 -0.18 -11.90
N HIS A 180 15.70 -0.99 -12.34
CA HIS A 180 15.81 -2.45 -12.32
C HIS A 180 16.32 -3.01 -13.65
N THR A 181 16.74 -4.28 -13.61
CA THR A 181 17.31 -5.01 -14.75
C THR A 181 16.38 -5.13 -15.95
N ASP A 182 15.07 -4.93 -15.76
CA ASP A 182 14.05 -4.90 -16.80
C ASP A 182 13.95 -3.53 -17.53
N GLY A 183 14.84 -2.59 -17.19
CA GLY A 183 14.86 -1.24 -17.76
C GLY A 183 13.71 -0.35 -17.28
N LYS A 184 12.98 -0.80 -16.25
CA LYS A 184 11.90 -0.03 -15.63
C LYS A 184 12.38 0.61 -14.33
N ILE A 185 11.75 1.73 -14.01
CA ILE A 185 11.97 2.41 -12.74
C ILE A 185 11.08 1.75 -11.69
N LEU A 186 11.65 1.29 -10.59
CA LEU A 186 10.88 0.97 -9.39
C LEU A 186 10.84 2.20 -8.51
N ARG A 187 9.62 2.64 -8.20
CA ARG A 187 9.36 3.65 -7.20
C ARG A 187 8.81 2.97 -5.95
N SER A 188 9.51 3.06 -4.84
CA SER A 188 9.16 2.28 -3.64
C SER A 188 9.58 2.96 -2.36
N TRP A 189 9.06 2.47 -1.24
CA TRP A 189 9.36 3.02 0.08
C TRP A 189 10.35 2.12 0.83
N ILE A 190 11.41 2.71 1.38
CA ILE A 190 12.38 2.04 2.26
C ILE A 190 12.61 2.88 3.53
N PRO A 191 12.88 2.28 4.70
CA PRO A 191 13.12 3.05 5.93
C PRO A 191 14.29 4.01 5.78
N CYS A 192 14.20 5.22 6.32
CA CYS A 192 15.24 6.25 6.19
C CYS A 192 16.60 5.76 6.68
N GLU A 193 16.63 4.98 7.76
CA GLU A 193 17.84 4.37 8.33
C GLU A 193 18.59 3.45 7.36
N LYS A 194 18.00 3.06 6.23
CA LYS A 194 18.63 2.20 5.22
C LYS A 194 19.40 2.98 4.16
N VAL A 195 19.26 4.30 4.10
CA VAL A 195 19.90 5.13 3.11
C VAL A 195 20.85 6.11 3.79
N TYR A 196 22.07 6.22 3.28
CA TYR A 196 22.94 7.35 3.60
C TYR A 196 23.16 8.18 2.33
N PHE A 197 23.25 9.49 2.50
CA PHE A 197 23.55 10.41 1.40
C PHE A 197 25.06 10.48 1.21
N ASP A 198 25.50 10.36 -0.04
CA ASP A 198 26.90 10.55 -0.40
C ASP A 198 27.28 12.00 -0.08
N LYS A 199 28.32 12.21 0.74
CA LYS A 199 28.85 13.54 1.08
C LYS A 199 29.72 14.10 -0.05
#